data_AF-A0A5C7IH70-F1
#
_entry.id   AF-A0A5C7IH70-F1
#
_cell.length_a   1.000
_cell.length_b   1.000
_cell.length_c   1.000
_cell.angle_alpha   90.00
_cell.angle_beta   90.00
_cell.angle_gamma   90.00
#
_symmetry.space_group_name_H-M   'P 1'
#
loop_
_entity.id
_entity.type
_entity.pdbx_description
1 polymer ?
#
loop_
_entity_poly.entity_id
_entity_poly.type
_entity_poly.pdbx_seq_one_letter_code
_entity_poly.pdbx_strand_id
1 'polypeptide(L)'
;MGVYSSIWNADDWATQGGRVKTDWSHSPFVASYRNFDIDACECPVSVAAVDNAKKCSSSSEKRFWWDEPTVAELNLYQSHQLLWVRANHMIYDYCTDTTRFPVTPL
;
A
#
# COMPACT_ATOMS: atom_id res chain seq x y z
N MET A 1 13.48 -0.47 0.08
CA MET A 1 12.28 0.39 0.10
C MET A 1 12.34 1.29 1.33
N GLY A 2 11.55 2.36 1.37
CA GLY A 2 11.43 3.25 2.53
C GLY A 2 9.96 3.59 2.79
N VAL A 3 9.65 4.00 4.03
CA VAL A 3 8.32 4.47 4.41
C VAL A 3 8.28 5.99 4.24
N TYR A 4 7.29 6.50 3.53
CA TYR A 4 7.14 7.93 3.24
C TYR A 4 5.72 8.39 3.60
N SER A 5 5.61 9.63 4.08
CA SER A 5 4.33 10.30 4.29
C SER A 5 4.46 11.75 3.83
N SER A 6 3.48 12.25 3.09
CA SER A 6 3.48 13.62 2.59
C SER A 6 2.05 14.14 2.44
N ILE A 7 1.91 15.46 2.63
CA ILE A 7 0.74 16.25 2.21
C ILE A 7 1.23 17.21 1.14
N TRP A 8 0.62 17.18 -0.04
CA TRP A 8 1.04 17.99 -1.18
C TRP A 8 -0.14 18.28 -2.12
N ASN A 9 -0.02 19.33 -2.93
CA ASN A 9 -1.04 19.69 -3.92
C ASN A 9 -0.88 18.86 -5.20
N ALA A 10 -1.95 18.17 -5.61
CA ALA A 10 -2.03 17.36 -6.82
C ALA A 10 -3.21 17.78 -7.71
N ASP A 11 -3.39 19.08 -7.92
CA ASP A 11 -4.47 19.72 -8.67
C ASP A 11 -4.75 19.12 -10.05
N ASP A 12 -3.74 18.57 -10.72
CA ASP A 12 -3.88 18.04 -12.07
C ASP A 12 -4.72 16.75 -12.14
N TRP A 13 -4.92 16.04 -11.02
CA TRP A 13 -5.62 14.75 -11.04
C TRP A 13 -6.41 14.39 -9.77
N ALA A 14 -6.11 14.97 -8.61
CA ALA A 14 -6.59 14.45 -7.32
C ALA A 14 -8.11 14.48 -7.13
N THR A 15 -8.78 15.58 -7.46
CA THR A 15 -10.22 15.73 -7.20
C THR A 15 -11.01 15.76 -8.49
N GLN A 16 -11.91 14.79 -8.66
CA GLN A 16 -12.71 14.57 -9.88
C GLN A 16 -11.84 14.51 -11.17
N GLY A 17 -10.70 13.81 -11.10
CA GLY A 17 -9.76 13.72 -12.23
C GLY A 17 -9.13 15.07 -12.58
N GLY A 18 -8.92 15.94 -11.59
CA GLY A 18 -8.27 17.25 -11.75
C GLY A 18 -9.21 18.40 -12.11
N ARG A 19 -10.53 18.17 -12.14
CA ARG A 19 -11.54 19.20 -12.45
C ARG A 19 -11.72 20.21 -11.33
N VAL A 20 -11.61 19.77 -10.08
CA VAL A 20 -11.72 20.64 -8.90
C VAL A 20 -10.32 20.94 -8.40
N LYS A 21 -9.97 22.24 -8.35
CA LYS A 21 -8.66 22.73 -7.91
C LYS A 21 -8.69 23.13 -6.44
N THR A 22 -7.53 23.15 -5.83
CA THR A 22 -7.33 23.55 -4.43
C THR A 22 -7.71 25.02 -4.24
N ASP A 23 -8.67 25.26 -3.35
CA ASP A 23 -8.97 26.61 -2.89
C ASP A 23 -8.05 26.99 -1.71
N TRP A 24 -6.99 27.74 -2.03
CA TRP A 24 -5.98 28.15 -1.07
C TRP A 24 -6.49 29.11 0.02
N SER A 25 -7.68 29.69 -0.15
CA SER A 25 -8.31 30.50 0.91
C SER A 25 -8.67 29.68 2.16
N HIS A 26 -8.81 28.36 2.02
CA HIS A 26 -9.04 27.42 3.12
C HIS A 26 -7.76 26.90 3.78
N SER A 27 -6.59 27.46 3.45
CA SER A 27 -5.33 27.11 4.10
C SER A 27 -5.31 27.54 5.59
N PRO A 28 -4.57 26.83 6.46
CA PRO A 28 -3.68 25.69 6.19
C PRO A 28 -4.39 24.33 6.08
N PHE A 29 -3.90 23.48 5.19
CA PHE A 29 -4.30 22.07 5.10
C PHE A 29 -3.42 21.24 6.04
N VAL A 30 -4.02 20.60 7.04
CA VAL A 30 -3.28 19.91 8.12
C VAL A 30 -3.61 18.42 8.13
N ALA A 31 -2.59 17.57 7.94
CA ALA A 31 -2.66 16.14 8.20
C ALA A 31 -1.95 15.82 9.52
N SER A 32 -2.60 15.07 10.40
CA SER A 32 -2.05 14.67 11.70
C SER A 32 -1.77 13.16 11.72
N TYR A 33 -0.57 12.77 12.15
CA TYR A 33 -0.13 11.38 12.20
C TYR A 33 0.26 11.01 13.64
N ARG A 34 -0.01 9.77 14.03
CA ARG A 34 0.35 9.19 15.33
C ARG A 34 0.67 7.70 15.14
N ASN A 35 1.25 7.09 16.16
CA ASN A 35 1.53 5.65 16.21
C ASN A 35 2.43 5.17 15.06
N PHE A 36 3.61 5.80 14.91
CA PHE A 36 4.63 5.33 13.98
C PHE A 36 5.24 4.03 14.50
N ASP A 37 4.69 2.90 14.04
CA ASP A 37 5.16 1.56 14.37
C ASP A 37 5.73 0.89 13.11
N ILE A 38 6.97 0.42 13.21
CA ILE A 38 7.70 -0.21 12.10
C ILE A 38 8.31 -1.50 12.63
N ASP A 39 7.57 -2.59 12.44
CA ASP A 39 8.06 -3.95 12.64
C ASP A 39 8.40 -4.55 11.27
N ALA A 40 9.69 -4.56 10.93
CA ALA A 40 10.18 -4.91 9.61
C ALA A 40 11.59 -5.51 9.65
N CYS A 41 11.94 -6.27 8.61
CA CYS A 41 13.32 -6.69 8.39
C CYS A 41 14.12 -5.60 7.66
N GLU A 42 15.09 -5.02 8.34
CA GLU A 42 15.93 -3.95 7.79
C GLU A 42 16.93 -4.47 6.74
N CYS A 43 16.90 -3.84 5.56
CA CYS A 43 17.78 -4.10 4.42
C CYS A 43 18.62 -2.85 4.08
N PRO A 44 19.82 -2.66 4.65
CA PRO A 44 20.67 -1.52 4.34
C PRO A 44 21.07 -1.51 2.85
N VAL A 45 21.11 -0.32 2.26
CA VAL A 45 21.48 -0.12 0.84
C VAL A 45 22.95 -0.48 0.58
N SER A 46 23.79 -0.44 1.61
CA SER A 46 25.20 -0.82 1.55
C SER A 46 25.44 -2.33 1.47
N VAL A 47 24.41 -3.16 1.70
CA VAL A 47 24.50 -4.62 1.69
C VAL A 47 23.97 -5.15 0.36
N ALA A 48 24.64 -6.16 -0.20
CA ALA A 48 24.20 -6.78 -1.44
C ALA A 48 22.76 -7.33 -1.30
N ALA A 49 21.95 -7.18 -2.35
CA ALA A 49 20.54 -7.58 -2.34
C ALA A 49 20.35 -9.06 -1.96
N VAL A 50 21.28 -9.93 -2.37
CA VAL A 50 21.25 -11.37 -2.05
C VAL A 50 21.43 -11.61 -0.54
N ASP A 51 22.29 -10.83 0.12
CA ASP A 51 22.57 -10.99 1.55
C ASP A 51 21.44 -10.39 2.40
N ASN A 52 20.86 -9.27 1.95
CA ASN A 52 19.62 -8.73 2.51
C ASN A 52 18.46 -9.73 2.36
N ALA A 53 18.33 -10.36 1.19
CA ALA A 53 17.34 -11.40 0.97
C ALA A 53 17.57 -12.60 1.89
N LYS A 54 18.80 -13.11 2.03
CA LYS A 54 19.10 -14.20 2.99
C LYS A 54 18.80 -13.83 4.44
N LYS A 55 19.04 -12.58 4.83
CA LYS A 55 18.76 -12.07 6.18
C LYS A 55 17.26 -11.99 6.47
N CYS A 56 16.48 -11.56 5.47
CA CYS A 56 15.05 -11.30 5.60
C CYS A 56 14.14 -12.42 5.05
N SER A 57 14.71 -13.43 4.41
CA SER A 57 14.03 -14.67 4.04
C SER A 57 14.31 -15.72 5.10
N SER A 58 13.26 -16.38 5.55
CA SER A 58 13.26 -17.40 6.59
C SER A 58 14.01 -18.67 6.16
N SER A 59 15.34 -18.60 6.10
CA SER A 59 16.16 -19.81 6.00
C SER A 59 16.46 -20.34 7.41
N SER A 60 15.69 -21.36 7.79
CA SER A 60 15.84 -22.28 8.95
C SER A 60 15.25 -21.92 10.31
N GLU A 61 14.99 -20.66 10.64
CA GLU A 61 14.29 -20.29 11.89
C GLU A 61 13.20 -19.26 11.59
N LYS A 62 11.96 -19.52 12.04
CA LYS A 62 10.80 -18.63 11.90
C LYS A 62 11.04 -17.35 12.69
N ARG A 63 11.73 -16.39 12.07
CA ARG A 63 12.24 -15.21 12.75
C ARG A 63 11.22 -14.07 12.81
N PHE A 64 10.27 -14.04 11.88
CA PHE A 64 9.29 -12.97 11.75
C PHE A 64 7.87 -13.53 11.76
N TRP A 65 6.95 -12.84 12.46
CA TRP A 65 5.57 -13.32 12.61
C TRP A 65 4.80 -13.31 11.29
N TRP A 66 5.15 -12.44 10.34
CA TRP A 66 4.51 -12.35 9.02
C TRP A 66 4.91 -13.49 8.08
N ASP A 67 5.93 -14.29 8.43
CA ASP A 67 6.31 -15.49 7.68
C ASP A 67 5.56 -16.75 8.18
N GLU A 68 4.70 -16.64 9.20
CA GLU A 68 3.93 -17.77 9.72
C GLU A 68 2.88 -18.24 8.69
N PRO A 69 2.67 -19.56 8.52
CA PRO A 69 1.67 -20.08 7.58
C PRO A 69 0.26 -19.55 7.79
N THR A 70 -0.08 -19.18 9.04
CA THR A 70 -1.40 -18.64 9.40
C THR A 70 -1.66 -17.24 8.85
N VAL A 71 -0.62 -16.51 8.41
CA VAL A 71 -0.71 -15.17 7.83
C VAL A 71 -0.19 -15.11 6.39
N ALA A 72 0.10 -16.27 5.79
CA ALA A 72 0.48 -16.38 4.38
C ALA A 72 -0.67 -16.01 3.43
N GLU A 73 -1.91 -16.17 3.87
CA GLU A 73 -3.12 -15.81 3.14
C GLU A 73 -4.16 -15.16 4.05
N LEU A 74 -5.11 -14.44 3.44
CA LEU A 74 -6.26 -13.91 4.16
C LEU A 74 -7.16 -15.06 4.59
N ASN A 75 -7.60 -15.03 5.85
CA ASN A 75 -8.60 -15.98 6.31
C ASN A 75 -9.98 -15.72 5.66
N LEU A 76 -10.93 -16.64 5.84
CA LEU A 76 -12.27 -16.56 5.26
C LEU A 76 -12.99 -15.25 5.61
N TYR A 77 -12.88 -14.81 6.86
CA TYR A 77 -13.55 -13.59 7.33
C TYR A 77 -12.94 -12.34 6.70
N GLN A 78 -11.61 -12.24 6.67
CA GLN A 78 -10.90 -11.14 6.00
C GLN A 78 -11.21 -11.10 4.51
N SER A 79 -11.30 -12.26 3.86
CA SER A 79 -11.66 -12.37 2.44
C SER A 79 -13.09 -11.87 2.18
N HIS A 80 -14.05 -12.20 3.05
CA HIS A 80 -15.40 -11.65 2.96
C HIS A 80 -15.45 -10.14 3.18
N GLN A 81 -14.66 -9.60 4.11
CA GLN A 81 -14.55 -8.16 4.31
C GLN A 81 -14.00 -7.46 3.07
N LEU A 82 -12.96 -8.03 2.44
CA LEU A 82 -12.41 -7.51 1.19
C LEU A 82 -13.46 -7.50 0.07
N LEU A 83 -14.22 -8.58 -0.09
CA LEU A 83 -15.31 -8.66 -1.07
C LEU A 83 -16.39 -7.61 -0.81
N TRP A 84 -16.77 -7.40 0.45
CA TRP A 84 -17.77 -6.40 0.82
C TRP A 84 -17.28 -4.97 0.52
N VAL A 85 -16.03 -4.65 0.82
CA VAL A 85 -15.43 -3.34 0.49
C VAL A 85 -15.41 -3.13 -1.02
N ARG A 86 -14.99 -4.15 -1.79
CA ARG A 86 -15.01 -4.10 -3.26
C ARG A 86 -16.42 -3.88 -3.81
N ALA A 87 -17.44 -4.52 -3.24
CA ALA A 87 -18.82 -4.39 -3.71
C ALA A 87 -19.47 -3.04 -3.35
N ASN A 88 -19.09 -2.42 -2.23
CA ASN A 88 -19.83 -1.26 -1.69
C ASN A 88 -19.06 0.07 -1.75
N HIS A 89 -17.72 0.05 -1.85
CA HIS A 89 -16.89 1.25 -1.71
C HIS A 89 -15.86 1.46 -2.82
N MET A 90 -15.68 0.49 -3.73
CA MET A 90 -14.72 0.61 -4.83
C MET A 90 -15.31 1.40 -5.99
N ILE A 91 -14.71 2.55 -6.30
CA ILE A 91 -15.15 3.44 -7.39
C ILE A 91 -14.30 3.32 -8.67
N TYR A 92 -13.12 2.70 -8.58
CA TYR A 92 -12.22 2.45 -9.69
C TYR A 92 -11.38 1.21 -9.39
N ASP A 93 -11.19 0.35 -10.38
CA ASP A 93 -10.31 -0.82 -10.33
C ASP A 93 -9.60 -1.01 -11.67
N TYR A 94 -8.27 -0.92 -11.64
CA TYR A 94 -7.43 -1.04 -12.82
C TYR A 94 -7.51 -2.43 -13.46
N CYS A 95 -7.83 -3.49 -12.69
CA CYS A 95 -7.99 -4.84 -13.22
C CYS A 95 -9.19 -4.96 -14.16
N THR A 96 -10.20 -4.12 -13.99
CA THR A 96 -11.44 -4.09 -14.80
C THR A 96 -11.47 -2.96 -15.83
N ASP A 97 -10.49 -2.06 -15.81
CA ASP A 97 -10.35 -0.97 -16.77
C ASP A 97 -9.80 -1.49 -18.10
N THR A 98 -10.69 -2.04 -18.92
CA THR A 98 -10.36 -2.61 -20.24
C THR A 98 -9.90 -1.55 -21.25
N THR A 99 -10.17 -0.28 -21.00
CA THR A 99 -9.71 0.82 -21.86
C THR A 99 -8.22 1.06 -21.68
N ARG A 100 -7.74 0.97 -20.44
CA ARG A 100 -6.33 1.15 -20.10
C ARG A 100 -5.54 -0.14 -20.18
N PHE A 101 -6.15 -1.26 -19.77
CA PHE A 101 -5.56 -2.59 -19.74
C PHE A 101 -6.43 -3.57 -20.55
N PRO A 102 -6.18 -3.70 -21.87
CA PRO A 102 -6.95 -4.60 -22.72
C PRO A 102 -6.88 -6.07 -22.29
N VAL A 103 -5.80 -6.45 -21.60
CA VAL A 103 -5.61 -7.75 -20.97
C VAL A 103 -5.47 -7.52 -19.47
N THR A 104 -6.23 -8.27 -18.67
CA THR A 104 -6.19 -8.18 -17.21
C THR A 104 -4.77 -8.44 -16.69
N PRO A 105 -4.21 -7.54 -15.85
CA PRO A 105 -2.89 -7.74 -15.25
C PRO A 105 -2.84 -8.99 -14.37
N LEU A 106 -1.74 -9.73 -14.47
CA LEU A 106 -1.39 -10.89 -13.62
C LEU A 106 -0.58 -10.46 -12.40
#